data_AF-A0A948F922-F1
#
_entry.id   AF-A0A948F922-F1
#
_cell.length_a   1.000
_cell.length_b   1.000
_cell.length_c   1.000
_cell.angle_alpha   90.00
_cell.angle_beta   90.00
_cell.angle_gamma   90.00
#
_symmetry.space_group_name_H-M   'P 1'
#
loop_
_entity.id
_entity.type
_entity.pdbx_description
1 polymer ?
#
loop_
_entity_poly.entity_id
_entity_poly.type
_entity_poly.pdbx_seq_one_letter_code
_entity_poly.pdbx_strand_id
1 'polypeptide(L)'
;MGGYSKIERIIAKVLENFPLLRIVVKESYKRLTYVFYRKRGFQFRLQPLVKLQSAFEWARIEPIPGEYFYGYYDKSPWSDDMQKMLLHHWQKGKLEVIVLEKGKAAPAKLGTTLSWNWQQGAMAQWATIDQEQEQCVVFNVINEGILGMKIIRPGSTYEQFIPWPIQALSPRKPEALSINYKRLFLIRDCYGYAPEVNNFTGKMDAEKDGVWRINLKTGIGHLIISLKQLMGLHPVPEMFEADHKVNHLIYSSNGERFVFLHRYYNPQGRFSRLYAANNDGSCLKLLLNARMVSHYHWLDDDTLVAWARTHEHGDKYYRVNATNGDISIIGENVLEHFGDGHCSVSTDGRFLLTDTYPDKARNQRLVIYDLEKNKSHLVGTFFTPWNYYEYNRCDLHPRWSQDNNFISIDSTHSGKRQSYVLSMKEFLDSIG
;
A
#
# COMPACT_ATOMS: atom_id res chain seq x y z
N MET A 1 15.43 5.41 -7.06
CA MET A 1 16.70 4.73 -7.43
C MET A 1 17.89 5.58 -6.96
N GLY A 2 18.17 5.60 -5.65
CA GLY A 2 19.21 6.45 -5.06
C GLY A 2 20.44 5.67 -4.61
N GLY A 3 21.16 5.02 -5.54
CA GLY A 3 22.36 4.25 -5.18
C GLY A 3 23.33 3.86 -6.31
N TYR A 4 23.08 4.33 -7.53
CA TYR A 4 23.94 4.03 -8.70
C TYR A 4 25.00 5.12 -8.89
N SER A 5 26.27 4.71 -9.04
CA SER A 5 27.38 5.61 -9.39
C SER A 5 27.17 6.29 -10.76
N LYS A 6 27.91 7.37 -11.05
CA LYS A 6 27.87 8.04 -12.36
C LYS A 6 28.15 7.06 -13.51
N ILE A 7 29.09 6.13 -13.31
CA ILE A 7 29.44 5.08 -14.28
C ILE A 7 28.28 4.11 -14.49
N GLU A 8 27.64 3.66 -13.41
CA GLU A 8 26.46 2.77 -13.48
C GLU A 8 25.31 3.42 -14.26
N ARG A 9 25.11 4.74 -14.12
CA ARG A 9 24.08 5.48 -14.87
C ARG A 9 24.40 5.56 -16.37
N ILE A 10 25.67 5.75 -16.74
CA ILE A 10 26.12 5.77 -18.14
C ILE A 10 25.93 4.39 -18.77
N ILE A 11 26.35 3.33 -18.09
CA ILE A 11 26.15 1.94 -18.54
C ILE A 11 24.66 1.63 -18.69
N ALA A 12 23.83 2.03 -17.72
CA ALA A 12 22.39 1.83 -17.79
C ALA A 12 21.76 2.52 -19.01
N LYS A 13 22.25 3.69 -19.40
CA LYS A 13 21.80 4.45 -20.58
C LYS A 13 22.23 3.79 -21.90
N VAL A 14 23.45 3.26 -21.96
CA VAL A 14 23.92 2.48 -23.14
C VAL A 14 23.11 1.20 -23.32
N LEU A 15 22.77 0.54 -22.21
CA LEU A 15 21.98 -0.69 -22.22
C LEU A 15 20.49 -0.50 -22.55
N GLU A 16 19.98 0.74 -22.61
CA GLU A 16 18.59 1.00 -23.02
C GLU A 16 18.29 0.51 -24.44
N ASN A 17 19.30 0.51 -25.32
CA ASN A 17 19.17 0.04 -26.69
C ASN A 17 19.25 -1.49 -26.83
N PHE A 18 19.56 -2.23 -25.75
CA PHE A 18 19.76 -3.68 -25.78
C PHE A 18 19.00 -4.36 -24.62
N PRO A 19 17.69 -4.53 -24.72
CA PRO A 19 16.85 -4.94 -23.59
C PRO A 19 17.20 -6.31 -23.00
N LEU A 20 17.56 -7.30 -23.82
CA LEU A 20 17.98 -8.62 -23.34
C LEU A 20 19.32 -8.56 -22.61
N LEU A 21 20.31 -7.87 -23.19
CA LEU A 21 21.62 -7.66 -22.55
C LEU A 21 21.48 -6.86 -21.25
N ARG A 22 20.58 -5.86 -21.23
CA ARG A 22 20.26 -5.06 -20.04
C ARG A 22 19.77 -5.93 -18.89
N ILE A 23 18.90 -6.90 -19.16
CA ILE A 23 18.40 -7.83 -18.12
C ILE A 23 19.56 -8.65 -17.57
N VAL A 24 20.35 -9.30 -18.43
CA VAL A 24 21.47 -10.15 -18.02
C VAL A 24 22.51 -9.36 -17.22
N VAL A 25 22.90 -8.18 -17.69
CA VAL A 25 23.87 -7.32 -17.00
C VAL A 25 23.31 -6.82 -15.68
N LYS A 26 22.04 -6.42 -15.63
CA LYS A 26 21.40 -5.96 -14.39
C LYS A 26 21.36 -7.06 -13.33
N GLU A 27 20.99 -8.29 -13.71
CA GLU A 27 20.95 -9.43 -12.78
C GLU A 27 22.36 -9.85 -12.32
N SER A 28 23.32 -9.88 -13.23
CA SER A 28 24.72 -10.19 -12.90
C SER A 28 25.31 -9.13 -11.96
N TYR A 29 25.11 -7.85 -12.28
CA TYR A 29 25.54 -6.73 -11.44
C TYR A 29 24.92 -6.81 -10.05
N LYS A 30 23.61 -6.99 -9.94
CA LYS A 30 22.90 -7.14 -8.65
C LYS A 30 23.50 -8.27 -7.80
N ARG A 31 23.74 -9.45 -8.38
CA ARG A 31 24.31 -10.61 -7.67
C ARG A 31 25.75 -10.35 -7.22
N LEU A 32 26.59 -9.79 -8.09
CA LEU A 32 27.97 -9.43 -7.76
C LEU A 32 28.02 -8.39 -6.65
N THR A 33 27.23 -7.32 -6.77
CA THR A 33 27.15 -6.26 -5.77
C THR A 33 26.67 -6.84 -4.44
N TYR A 34 25.68 -7.71 -4.43
CA TYR A 34 25.27 -8.40 -3.21
C TYR A 34 26.39 -9.22 -2.58
N VAL A 35 27.23 -9.92 -3.34
CA VAL A 35 28.37 -10.65 -2.78
C VAL A 35 29.32 -9.73 -2.02
N PHE A 36 29.58 -8.52 -2.53
CA PHE A 36 30.47 -7.54 -1.90
C PHE A 36 29.83 -6.83 -0.69
N TYR A 37 28.53 -6.52 -0.75
CA TYR A 37 27.87 -5.69 0.25
C TYR A 37 27.10 -6.48 1.32
N ARG A 38 26.83 -7.78 1.11
CA ARG A 38 26.10 -8.61 2.08
C ARG A 38 26.89 -8.80 3.37
N LYS A 39 26.17 -8.81 4.48
CA LYS A 39 26.66 -9.34 5.76
C LYS A 39 26.19 -10.78 5.89
N ARG A 40 27.11 -11.74 5.90
CA ARG A 40 26.76 -13.17 6.03
C ARG A 40 26.01 -13.39 7.35
N GLY A 41 24.89 -14.11 7.29
CA GLY A 41 24.05 -14.40 8.46
C GLY A 41 23.19 -13.24 8.95
N PHE A 42 23.21 -12.06 8.30
CA PHE A 42 22.34 -10.95 8.69
C PHE A 42 20.88 -11.24 8.33
N GLN A 43 19.99 -11.15 9.32
CA GLN A 43 18.54 -11.21 9.12
C GLN A 43 17.91 -9.84 9.34
N PHE A 44 18.10 -9.26 10.52
CA PHE A 44 17.62 -7.92 10.82
C PHE A 44 18.43 -7.25 11.93
N ARG A 45 18.19 -5.94 12.13
CA ARG A 45 18.70 -5.15 13.27
C ARG A 45 17.66 -4.08 13.62
N LEU A 46 17.48 -3.82 14.91
CA LEU A 46 16.54 -2.82 15.41
C LEU A 46 17.25 -1.76 16.25
N GLN A 47 16.56 -0.65 16.49
CA GLN A 47 16.89 0.25 17.59
C GLN A 47 16.83 -0.50 18.94
N PRO A 48 17.73 -0.21 19.90
CA PRO A 48 17.80 -0.95 21.17
C PRO A 48 16.49 -0.95 21.99
N LEU A 49 15.70 0.13 21.91
CA LEU A 49 14.44 0.29 22.63
C LEU A 49 13.21 -0.22 21.86
N VAL A 50 13.43 -0.91 20.73
CA VAL A 50 12.36 -1.46 19.89
C VAL A 50 12.40 -2.97 19.95
N LYS A 51 11.26 -3.58 20.30
CA LYS A 51 11.11 -5.03 20.39
C LYS A 51 10.30 -5.53 19.20
N LEU A 52 10.75 -6.62 18.58
CA LEU A 52 10.07 -7.25 17.44
C LEU A 52 9.48 -8.58 17.89
N GLN A 53 8.23 -8.80 17.52
CA GLN A 53 7.51 -10.05 17.70
C GLN A 53 6.71 -10.35 16.43
N SER A 54 6.37 -11.60 16.19
CA SER A 54 5.38 -12.00 15.18
C SER A 54 3.98 -11.54 15.57
N ALA A 55 3.07 -11.44 14.60
CA ALA A 55 1.66 -11.19 14.86
C ALA A 55 1.02 -12.24 15.79
N PHE A 56 1.47 -13.50 15.71
CA PHE A 56 1.04 -14.60 16.55
C PHE A 56 1.48 -14.44 18.02
N GLU A 57 2.74 -14.07 18.25
CA GLU A 57 3.24 -13.75 19.59
C GLU A 57 2.49 -12.55 20.21
N TRP A 58 2.21 -11.51 19.41
CA TRP A 58 1.40 -10.36 19.87
C TRP A 58 0.00 -10.78 20.33
N ALA A 59 -0.64 -11.71 19.60
CA ALA A 59 -1.96 -12.25 19.93
C ALA A 59 -1.93 -13.35 21.01
N ARG A 60 -0.74 -13.87 21.34
CA ARG A 60 -0.54 -15.06 22.19
C ARG A 60 -1.24 -16.31 21.64
N ILE A 61 -1.11 -16.54 20.34
CA ILE A 61 -1.65 -17.68 19.62
C ILE A 61 -0.49 -18.48 19.02
N GLU A 62 -0.56 -19.81 19.09
CA GLU A 62 0.44 -20.66 18.42
C GLU A 62 0.37 -20.49 16.88
N PRO A 63 1.51 -20.27 16.21
CA PRO A 63 1.52 -20.11 14.76
C PRO A 63 1.17 -21.42 14.04
N ILE A 64 0.32 -21.31 13.02
CA ILE A 64 0.08 -22.43 12.09
C ILE A 64 1.12 -22.43 10.95
N PRO A 65 1.30 -23.53 10.19
CA PRO A 65 2.28 -23.52 9.10
C PRO A 65 1.80 -22.70 7.90
N GLY A 66 2.55 -21.67 7.48
CA GLY A 66 2.20 -20.90 6.29
C GLY A 66 3.01 -19.61 6.14
N GLU A 67 2.65 -18.81 5.14
CA GLU A 67 3.09 -17.42 5.03
C GLU A 67 1.98 -16.48 5.48
N TYR A 68 2.37 -15.39 6.15
CA TYR A 68 1.43 -14.40 6.68
C TYR A 68 1.82 -13.01 6.23
N PHE A 69 0.83 -12.20 5.91
CA PHE A 69 1.01 -10.79 5.63
C PHE A 69 -0.32 -10.06 5.81
N TYR A 70 -0.27 -8.76 6.07
CA TYR A 70 -1.48 -7.97 6.10
C TYR A 70 -1.88 -7.48 4.71
N GLY A 71 -0.94 -6.89 3.97
CA GLY A 71 -1.24 -6.24 2.69
C GLY A 71 -0.69 -4.83 2.66
N TYR A 72 -1.53 -3.86 2.28
CA TYR A 72 -1.07 -2.51 1.95
C TYR A 72 -0.83 -1.62 3.18
N TYR A 73 -0.13 -0.50 3.00
CA TYR A 73 0.42 0.31 4.11
C TYR A 73 -0.55 1.35 4.69
N ASP A 74 -1.65 1.63 4.00
CA ASP A 74 -2.60 2.70 4.33
C ASP A 74 -3.75 2.25 5.26
N LYS A 75 -3.70 1.01 5.76
CA LYS A 75 -4.77 0.39 6.54
C LYS A 75 -4.20 -0.25 7.81
N SER A 76 -4.95 -0.17 8.91
CA SER A 76 -4.55 -0.79 10.16
C SER A 76 -4.92 -2.29 10.19
N PRO A 77 -3.99 -3.19 10.57
CA PRO A 77 -4.32 -4.59 10.77
C PRO A 77 -5.11 -4.82 12.05
N TRP A 78 -5.15 -3.85 12.97
CA TRP A 78 -5.82 -4.00 14.26
C TRP A 78 -7.26 -3.53 14.24
N SER A 79 -8.11 -4.23 14.98
CA SER A 79 -9.40 -3.69 15.41
C SER A 79 -9.19 -2.46 16.30
N ASP A 80 -10.21 -1.61 16.40
CA ASP A 80 -10.14 -0.34 17.13
C ASP A 80 -9.82 -0.53 18.62
N ASP A 81 -10.29 -1.64 19.20
CA ASP A 81 -10.04 -2.03 20.60
C ASP A 81 -8.68 -2.73 20.82
N MET A 82 -7.88 -2.88 19.76
CA MET A 82 -6.59 -3.58 19.76
C MET A 82 -6.65 -5.03 20.28
N GLN A 83 -7.83 -5.67 20.26
CA GLN A 83 -8.00 -7.07 20.68
C GLN A 83 -7.79 -8.06 19.53
N LYS A 84 -8.04 -7.62 18.29
CA LYS A 84 -7.99 -8.46 17.09
C LYS A 84 -6.97 -7.92 16.10
N MET A 85 -6.34 -8.82 15.35
CA MET A 85 -5.45 -8.49 14.23
C MET A 85 -5.85 -9.32 13.01
N LEU A 86 -6.11 -8.63 11.90
CA LEU A 86 -6.50 -9.19 10.61
C LEU A 86 -5.24 -9.55 9.82
N LEU A 87 -5.21 -10.72 9.17
CA LEU A 87 -4.11 -11.16 8.32
C LEU A 87 -4.61 -11.97 7.13
N HIS A 88 -3.77 -12.06 6.11
CA HIS A 88 -3.86 -13.08 5.09
C HIS A 88 -2.92 -14.23 5.42
N HIS A 89 -3.42 -15.47 5.33
CA HIS A 89 -2.69 -16.71 5.50
C HIS A 89 -2.60 -17.42 4.14
N TRP A 90 -1.39 -17.51 3.60
CA TRP A 90 -1.11 -18.22 2.36
C TRP A 90 -0.52 -19.60 2.65
N GLN A 91 -1.15 -20.64 2.13
CA GLN A 91 -0.68 -22.01 2.26
C GLN A 91 -1.05 -22.82 1.01
N LYS A 92 -0.04 -23.44 0.37
CA LYS A 92 -0.22 -24.37 -0.77
C LYS A 92 -1.12 -23.80 -1.89
N GLY A 93 -0.92 -22.53 -2.25
CA GLY A 93 -1.66 -21.87 -3.34
C GLY A 93 -3.04 -21.33 -2.95
N LYS A 94 -3.45 -21.49 -1.69
CA LYS A 94 -4.72 -20.98 -1.17
C LYS A 94 -4.47 -19.78 -0.26
N LEU A 95 -5.24 -18.71 -0.45
CA LEU A 95 -5.25 -17.56 0.46
C LEU A 95 -6.50 -17.58 1.33
N GLU A 96 -6.29 -17.51 2.63
CA GLU A 96 -7.31 -17.38 3.66
C GLU A 96 -7.20 -16.02 4.35
N VAL A 97 -8.34 -15.40 4.62
CA VAL A 97 -8.43 -14.23 5.50
C VAL A 97 -8.69 -14.74 6.90
N ILE A 98 -7.82 -14.40 7.85
CA ILE A 98 -7.87 -14.87 9.23
C ILE A 98 -7.82 -13.70 10.21
N VAL A 99 -8.34 -13.93 11.41
CA VAL A 99 -8.26 -13.01 12.54
C VAL A 99 -7.54 -13.70 13.69
N LEU A 100 -6.53 -13.02 14.22
CA LEU A 100 -5.91 -13.36 15.50
C LEU A 100 -6.63 -12.57 16.58
N GLU A 101 -7.20 -13.23 17.58
CA GLU A 101 -7.90 -12.57 18.69
C GLU A 101 -7.26 -12.96 20.01
N LYS A 102 -6.88 -11.94 20.81
CA LYS A 102 -6.27 -12.16 22.12
C LYS A 102 -7.17 -13.02 23.01
N GLY A 103 -6.57 -14.00 23.66
CA GLY A 103 -7.28 -14.92 24.55
C GLY A 103 -7.98 -16.09 23.85
N LYS A 104 -7.96 -16.16 22.51
CA LYS A 104 -8.36 -17.36 21.75
C LYS A 104 -7.16 -18.30 21.57
N ALA A 105 -7.42 -19.60 21.47
CA ALA A 105 -6.37 -20.61 21.31
C ALA A 105 -5.86 -20.75 19.86
N ALA A 106 -6.64 -20.30 18.88
CA ALA A 106 -6.37 -20.50 17.46
C ALA A 106 -6.90 -19.32 16.62
N PRO A 107 -6.33 -19.06 15.44
CA PRO A 107 -6.84 -18.05 14.52
C PRO A 107 -8.26 -18.40 14.03
N ALA A 108 -9.13 -17.39 13.94
CA ALA A 108 -10.44 -17.54 13.32
C ALA A 108 -10.34 -17.33 11.81
N LYS A 109 -10.80 -18.29 11.02
CA LYS A 109 -10.85 -18.16 9.56
C LYS A 109 -12.16 -17.48 9.13
N LEU A 110 -12.04 -16.39 8.39
CA LEU A 110 -13.18 -15.64 7.87
C LEU A 110 -13.60 -16.10 6.46
N GLY A 111 -12.64 -16.52 5.64
CA GLY A 111 -12.95 -16.99 4.30
C GLY A 111 -11.73 -17.27 3.46
N THR A 112 -11.97 -17.76 2.24
CA THR A 112 -10.95 -18.01 1.22
C THR A 112 -11.23 -17.15 0.02
N THR A 113 -10.19 -16.66 -0.66
CA THR A 113 -10.37 -15.81 -1.83
C THR A 113 -9.32 -16.06 -2.90
N LEU A 114 -9.76 -15.95 -4.16
CA LEU A 114 -8.89 -15.91 -5.34
C LEU A 114 -8.60 -14.48 -5.80
N SER A 115 -9.24 -13.48 -5.18
CA SER A 115 -9.08 -12.06 -5.48
C SER A 115 -7.99 -11.45 -4.60
N TRP A 116 -6.74 -11.76 -4.89
CA TRP A 116 -5.62 -11.26 -4.11
C TRP A 116 -4.34 -11.05 -4.91
N ASN A 117 -3.42 -10.27 -4.36
CA ASN A 117 -2.04 -10.18 -4.80
C ASN A 117 -1.10 -9.98 -3.60
N TRP A 118 0.21 -10.11 -3.81
CA TRP A 118 1.21 -10.04 -2.74
C TRP A 118 1.44 -8.64 -2.15
N GLN A 119 0.88 -7.59 -2.77
CA GLN A 119 1.10 -6.20 -2.36
C GLN A 119 -0.06 -5.69 -1.51
N GLN A 120 -1.28 -5.99 -1.95
CA GLN A 120 -2.53 -5.48 -1.37
C GLN A 120 -3.34 -6.57 -0.65
N GLY A 121 -2.93 -7.84 -0.76
CA GLY A 121 -3.75 -8.97 -0.31
C GLY A 121 -5.09 -8.97 -1.06
N ALA A 122 -6.15 -9.34 -0.34
CA ALA A 122 -7.53 -9.23 -0.80
C ALA A 122 -8.17 -7.87 -0.45
N MET A 123 -7.34 -6.84 -0.19
CA MET A 123 -7.80 -5.53 0.28
C MET A 123 -8.65 -5.62 1.56
N ALA A 124 -8.31 -6.61 2.40
CA ALA A 124 -8.97 -6.88 3.65
C ALA A 124 -8.76 -5.73 4.63
N GLN A 125 -9.83 -5.26 5.28
CA GLN A 125 -9.79 -4.14 6.21
C GLN A 125 -10.94 -4.21 7.23
N TRP A 126 -10.73 -3.60 8.39
CA TRP A 126 -11.77 -3.43 9.40
C TRP A 126 -12.78 -2.37 8.97
N ALA A 127 -14.03 -2.53 9.38
CA ALA A 127 -15.15 -1.70 8.96
C ALA A 127 -16.19 -1.56 10.07
N THR A 128 -16.71 -0.34 10.26
CA THR A 128 -17.89 -0.09 11.09
C THR A 128 -19.03 0.35 10.16
N ILE A 129 -19.97 -0.56 9.88
CA ILE A 129 -20.97 -0.39 8.80
C ILE A 129 -22.35 -0.04 9.34
N ASP A 130 -22.65 -0.46 10.56
CA ASP A 130 -23.88 -0.19 11.30
C ASP A 130 -23.56 0.54 12.61
N GLN A 131 -24.60 0.87 13.37
CA GLN A 131 -24.46 1.46 14.71
C GLN A 131 -24.11 0.39 15.76
N GLU A 132 -23.96 -0.87 15.37
CA GLU A 132 -23.48 -1.91 16.27
C GLU A 132 -22.00 -1.65 16.58
N GLN A 133 -21.63 -1.76 17.85
CA GLN A 133 -20.28 -1.43 18.32
C GLN A 133 -19.21 -2.44 17.87
N GLU A 134 -19.60 -3.53 17.19
CA GLU A 134 -18.67 -4.60 16.81
C GLU A 134 -18.26 -4.50 15.33
N GLN A 135 -16.95 -4.32 15.11
CA GLN A 135 -16.38 -4.16 13.78
C GLN A 135 -16.54 -5.41 12.91
N CYS A 136 -16.87 -5.17 11.65
CA CYS A 136 -16.82 -6.14 10.57
C CYS A 136 -15.44 -6.16 9.90
N VAL A 137 -15.19 -7.22 9.14
CA VAL A 137 -14.08 -7.32 8.19
C VAL A 137 -14.65 -7.35 6.79
N VAL A 138 -14.09 -6.51 5.91
CA VAL A 138 -14.44 -6.46 4.49
C VAL A 138 -13.25 -6.88 3.65
N PHE A 139 -13.44 -7.76 2.67
CA PHE A 139 -12.37 -8.17 1.74
C PHE A 139 -12.94 -8.60 0.38
N ASN A 140 -12.10 -8.54 -0.66
CA ASN A 140 -12.50 -8.88 -2.02
C ASN A 140 -12.55 -10.39 -2.23
N VAL A 141 -13.62 -10.83 -2.90
CA VAL A 141 -13.88 -12.23 -3.23
C VAL A 141 -14.50 -12.35 -4.62
N ILE A 142 -14.44 -13.55 -5.19
CA ILE A 142 -15.28 -13.90 -6.34
C ILE A 142 -16.36 -14.84 -5.82
N ASN A 143 -17.62 -14.48 -6.06
CA ASN A 143 -18.78 -15.31 -5.79
C ASN A 143 -19.52 -15.55 -7.09
N GLU A 144 -19.69 -16.82 -7.50
CA GLU A 144 -20.41 -17.20 -8.72
C GLU A 144 -19.97 -16.43 -9.98
N GLY A 145 -18.66 -16.21 -10.13
CA GLY A 145 -18.07 -15.47 -11.26
C GLY A 145 -18.19 -13.95 -11.18
N ILE A 146 -18.73 -13.39 -10.09
CA ILE A 146 -18.83 -11.96 -9.84
C ILE A 146 -17.74 -11.52 -8.87
N LEU A 147 -16.90 -10.56 -9.28
CA LEU A 147 -15.96 -9.91 -8.38
C LEU A 147 -16.71 -8.95 -7.46
N GLY A 148 -16.62 -9.17 -6.16
CA GLY A 148 -17.29 -8.35 -5.15
C GLY A 148 -16.51 -8.28 -3.86
N MET A 149 -17.14 -7.69 -2.85
CA MET A 149 -16.66 -7.66 -1.49
C MET A 149 -17.54 -8.54 -0.61
N LYS A 150 -16.91 -9.18 0.37
CA LYS A 150 -17.55 -9.93 1.43
C LYS A 150 -17.37 -9.18 2.73
N ILE A 151 -18.45 -9.03 3.48
CA ILE A 151 -18.51 -8.37 4.79
C ILE A 151 -18.84 -9.46 5.81
N ILE A 152 -18.01 -9.61 6.83
CA ILE A 152 -18.16 -10.66 7.85
C ILE A 152 -17.93 -10.04 9.22
N ARG A 153 -18.79 -10.34 10.20
CA ARG A 153 -18.52 -9.99 11.59
C ARG A 153 -17.89 -11.20 12.31
N PRO A 154 -16.62 -11.11 12.74
CA PRO A 154 -15.93 -12.21 13.39
C PRO A 154 -16.70 -12.75 14.59
N GLY A 155 -16.87 -14.06 14.69
CA GLY A 155 -17.58 -14.70 15.81
C GLY A 155 -19.12 -14.71 15.69
N SER A 156 -19.68 -14.11 14.64
CA SER A 156 -21.12 -14.13 14.36
C SER A 156 -21.44 -14.94 13.09
N THR A 157 -22.73 -15.16 12.83
CA THR A 157 -23.23 -15.70 11.55
C THR A 157 -23.47 -14.63 10.49
N TYR A 158 -23.21 -13.35 10.80
CA TYR A 158 -23.45 -12.25 9.88
C TYR A 158 -22.42 -12.25 8.75
N GLU A 159 -22.94 -12.37 7.53
CA GLU A 159 -22.20 -12.36 6.29
C GLU A 159 -23.04 -11.65 5.22
N GLN A 160 -22.40 -10.76 4.45
CA GLN A 160 -23.02 -10.09 3.32
C GLN A 160 -22.06 -10.07 2.12
N PHE A 161 -22.60 -10.30 0.93
CA PHE A 161 -21.89 -10.11 -0.34
C PHE A 161 -22.45 -8.89 -1.08
N ILE A 162 -21.55 -8.04 -1.60
CA ILE A 162 -21.90 -6.90 -2.47
C ILE A 162 -21.11 -7.06 -3.77
N PRO A 163 -21.75 -6.96 -4.96
CA PRO A 163 -21.13 -7.26 -6.27
C PRO A 163 -20.19 -6.15 -6.78
N TRP A 164 -19.45 -5.52 -5.87
CA TRP A 164 -18.45 -4.50 -6.12
C TRP A 164 -17.21 -4.78 -5.27
N PRO A 165 -15.99 -4.81 -5.83
CA PRO A 165 -14.80 -4.95 -5.02
C PRO A 165 -14.53 -3.67 -4.22
N ILE A 166 -14.01 -3.80 -3.00
CA ILE A 166 -13.59 -2.70 -2.16
C ILE A 166 -12.18 -2.22 -2.53
N GLN A 167 -11.95 -0.91 -2.55
CA GLN A 167 -10.62 -0.30 -2.55
C GLN A 167 -10.40 0.59 -1.31
N ALA A 168 -11.42 1.34 -0.90
CA ALA A 168 -11.40 2.17 0.31
C ALA A 168 -12.78 2.24 0.95
N LEU A 169 -12.85 2.13 2.28
CA LEU A 169 -14.08 2.36 3.04
C LEU A 169 -14.15 3.80 3.55
N SER A 170 -15.35 4.37 3.54
CA SER A 170 -15.57 5.66 4.20
C SER A 170 -15.46 5.50 5.71
N PRO A 171 -14.77 6.41 6.42
CA PRO A 171 -14.65 6.36 7.88
C PRO A 171 -15.92 6.83 8.60
N ARG A 172 -16.90 7.43 7.89
CA ARG A 172 -18.09 8.06 8.50
C ARG A 172 -19.42 7.56 7.95
N LYS A 173 -19.44 7.06 6.72
CA LYS A 173 -20.66 6.67 6.01
C LYS A 173 -20.58 5.17 5.68
N PRO A 174 -21.73 4.47 5.59
CA PRO A 174 -21.78 3.09 5.12
C PRO A 174 -21.58 3.05 3.59
N GLU A 175 -20.43 3.53 3.13
CA GLU A 175 -20.07 3.74 1.74
C GLU A 175 -18.64 3.27 1.48
N ALA A 176 -18.39 2.91 0.23
CA ALA A 176 -17.12 2.40 -0.25
C ALA A 176 -16.76 3.01 -1.60
N LEU A 177 -15.47 3.03 -1.91
CA LEU A 177 -14.97 3.26 -3.26
C LEU A 177 -14.45 1.96 -3.86
N SER A 178 -14.76 1.78 -5.14
CA SER A 178 -14.34 0.64 -5.97
C SER A 178 -13.57 1.13 -7.20
N ILE A 179 -12.76 0.24 -7.75
CA ILE A 179 -12.02 0.40 -9.02
C ILE A 179 -12.01 -0.91 -9.81
N ASN A 180 -11.56 -0.84 -11.07
CA ASN A 180 -11.42 -2.00 -11.92
C ASN A 180 -10.09 -2.74 -11.67
N TYR A 181 -10.13 -3.76 -10.81
CA TYR A 181 -8.98 -4.62 -10.53
C TYR A 181 -8.54 -5.48 -11.73
N LYS A 182 -9.41 -5.74 -12.71
CA LYS A 182 -9.04 -6.46 -13.95
C LYS A 182 -8.16 -5.60 -14.84
N ARG A 183 -8.45 -4.29 -14.94
CA ARG A 183 -7.58 -3.32 -15.63
C ARG A 183 -6.25 -3.16 -14.93
N LEU A 184 -6.25 -3.12 -13.59
CA LEU A 184 -4.99 -3.07 -12.82
C LEU A 184 -4.09 -4.26 -13.17
N PHE A 185 -4.66 -5.47 -13.18
CA PHE A 185 -3.95 -6.71 -13.49
C PHE A 185 -3.42 -6.72 -14.92
N LEU A 186 -4.24 -6.36 -15.90
CA LEU A 186 -3.83 -6.31 -17.31
C LEU A 186 -2.61 -5.39 -17.52
N ILE A 187 -2.59 -4.23 -16.87
CA ILE A 187 -1.51 -3.24 -17.05
C ILE A 187 -0.29 -3.57 -16.17
N ARG A 188 -0.49 -4.18 -15.00
CA ARG A 188 0.59 -4.53 -14.07
C ARG A 188 0.14 -5.65 -13.13
N ASP A 189 0.48 -6.88 -13.48
CA ASP A 189 0.14 -8.14 -12.80
C ASP A 189 0.41 -8.19 -11.28
N CYS A 190 1.36 -7.41 -10.77
CA CYS A 190 1.60 -7.33 -9.32
C CYS A 190 0.54 -6.52 -8.54
N TYR A 191 -0.45 -5.96 -9.23
CA TYR A 191 -1.66 -5.32 -8.69
C TYR A 191 -2.89 -5.84 -9.44
N GLY A 192 -4.10 -5.75 -8.86
CA GLY A 192 -5.27 -6.33 -9.50
C GLY A 192 -5.48 -7.82 -9.17
N TYR A 193 -6.40 -8.45 -9.89
CA TYR A 193 -6.80 -9.85 -9.70
C TYR A 193 -6.75 -10.64 -11.01
N ALA A 194 -6.07 -11.79 -10.97
CA ALA A 194 -5.86 -12.65 -12.12
C ALA A 194 -7.13 -13.38 -12.62
N PRO A 195 -7.98 -13.98 -11.76
CA PRO A 195 -9.13 -14.75 -12.24
C PRO A 195 -10.13 -13.93 -13.06
N GLU A 196 -10.71 -14.52 -14.10
CA GLU A 196 -11.74 -13.90 -14.92
C GLU A 196 -13.08 -13.81 -14.18
N VAL A 197 -13.86 -12.77 -14.50
CA VAL A 197 -15.13 -12.43 -13.85
C VAL A 197 -16.10 -11.82 -14.84
N ASN A 198 -17.40 -11.88 -14.54
CA ASN A 198 -18.45 -11.49 -15.47
C ASN A 198 -18.80 -9.99 -15.42
N ASN A 199 -18.48 -9.30 -14.31
CA ASN A 199 -18.86 -7.89 -14.09
C ASN A 199 -17.77 -6.87 -14.43
N PHE A 200 -16.53 -7.30 -14.71
CA PHE A 200 -15.41 -6.42 -15.07
C PHE A 200 -14.54 -7.03 -16.17
N THR A 201 -13.94 -6.18 -16.99
CA THR A 201 -12.92 -6.55 -18.00
C THR A 201 -11.75 -5.58 -17.94
N GLY A 202 -10.54 -6.06 -18.23
CA GLY A 202 -9.34 -5.22 -18.25
C GLY A 202 -9.33 -4.15 -19.35
N LYS A 203 -10.17 -4.30 -20.37
CA LYS A 203 -10.31 -3.38 -21.51
C LYS A 203 -11.67 -2.69 -21.55
N MET A 204 -12.28 -2.44 -20.39
CA MET A 204 -13.55 -1.71 -20.29
C MET A 204 -13.45 -0.33 -20.96
N ASP A 205 -14.56 0.21 -21.46
CA ASP A 205 -14.56 1.55 -22.06
C ASP A 205 -14.22 2.63 -21.02
N ALA A 206 -13.46 3.65 -21.40
CA ALA A 206 -13.03 4.73 -20.50
C ALA A 206 -14.18 5.58 -19.94
N GLU A 207 -15.34 5.60 -20.59
CA GLU A 207 -16.57 6.22 -20.08
C GLU A 207 -17.23 5.42 -18.98
N LYS A 208 -16.99 4.11 -18.95
CA LYS A 208 -17.64 3.17 -18.04
C LYS A 208 -16.73 2.70 -16.92
N ASP A 209 -15.45 3.07 -16.95
CA ASP A 209 -14.43 2.65 -16.01
C ASP A 209 -13.85 3.86 -15.25
N GLY A 210 -13.52 3.69 -13.97
CA GLY A 210 -12.92 4.74 -13.17
C GLY A 210 -13.06 4.49 -11.67
N VAL A 211 -13.68 5.44 -10.97
CA VAL A 211 -13.98 5.36 -9.53
C VAL A 211 -15.49 5.24 -9.36
N TRP A 212 -15.91 4.18 -8.68
CA TRP A 212 -17.31 3.98 -8.31
C TRP A 212 -17.50 4.21 -6.82
N ARG A 213 -18.57 4.93 -6.47
CA ARG A 213 -19.08 5.04 -5.10
C ARG A 213 -20.15 3.98 -4.88
N ILE A 214 -20.00 3.18 -3.84
CA ILE A 214 -20.86 2.06 -3.50
C ILE A 214 -21.55 2.36 -2.18
N ASN A 215 -22.87 2.21 -2.14
CA ASN A 215 -23.65 2.28 -0.91
C ASN A 215 -23.73 0.86 -0.30
N LEU A 216 -23.17 0.67 0.90
CA LEU A 216 -23.05 -0.66 1.52
C LEU A 216 -24.40 -1.21 2.04
N LYS A 217 -25.38 -0.34 2.28
CA LYS A 217 -26.73 -0.75 2.72
C LYS A 217 -27.57 -1.30 1.56
N THR A 218 -27.46 -0.69 0.38
CA THR A 218 -28.26 -1.06 -0.80
C THR A 218 -27.52 -1.95 -1.79
N GLY A 219 -26.18 -1.97 -1.73
CA GLY A 219 -25.32 -2.65 -2.70
C GLY A 219 -25.22 -1.94 -4.07
N ILE A 220 -25.82 -0.74 -4.21
CA ILE A 220 -25.83 0.01 -5.47
C ILE A 220 -24.52 0.79 -5.63
N GLY A 221 -23.94 0.72 -6.84
CA GLY A 221 -22.73 1.43 -7.23
C GLY A 221 -22.98 2.45 -8.34
N HIS A 222 -22.39 3.64 -8.21
CA HIS A 222 -22.44 4.69 -9.22
C HIS A 222 -21.03 5.11 -9.63
N LEU A 223 -20.78 5.24 -10.93
CA LEU A 223 -19.53 5.80 -11.44
C LEU A 223 -19.54 7.31 -11.16
N ILE A 224 -18.61 7.78 -10.31
CA ILE A 224 -18.52 9.19 -9.91
C ILE A 224 -17.39 9.94 -10.62
N ILE A 225 -16.35 9.22 -11.07
CA ILE A 225 -15.25 9.77 -11.86
C ILE A 225 -14.87 8.74 -12.91
N SER A 226 -14.93 9.10 -14.19
CA SER A 226 -14.55 8.20 -15.30
C SER A 226 -13.10 8.39 -15.74
N LEU A 227 -12.50 7.37 -16.34
CA LEU A 227 -11.21 7.49 -17.00
C LEU A 227 -11.27 8.51 -18.14
N LYS A 228 -12.38 8.60 -18.88
CA LYS A 228 -12.57 9.63 -19.92
C LYS A 228 -12.48 11.04 -19.33
N GLN A 229 -13.10 11.29 -18.16
CA GLN A 229 -13.00 12.56 -17.46
C GLN A 229 -11.55 12.87 -17.07
N LEU A 230 -10.82 11.89 -16.53
CA LEU A 230 -9.41 12.05 -16.15
C LEU A 230 -8.50 12.28 -17.36
N MET A 231 -8.79 11.64 -18.49
CA MET A 231 -8.08 11.83 -19.75
C MET A 231 -8.28 13.23 -20.33
N GLY A 232 -9.46 13.82 -20.14
CA GLY A 232 -9.79 15.18 -20.59
C GLY A 232 -9.31 16.29 -19.66
N LEU A 233 -8.92 16.00 -18.42
CA LEU A 233 -8.52 17.00 -17.43
C LEU A 233 -7.00 17.25 -17.49
N HIS A 234 -6.62 18.41 -18.04
CA HIS A 234 -5.23 18.78 -18.34
C HIS A 234 -4.48 17.72 -19.17
N PRO A 235 -4.94 17.43 -20.40
CA PRO A 235 -4.31 16.42 -21.24
C PRO A 235 -2.87 16.82 -21.60
N VAL A 236 -1.97 15.85 -21.65
CA VAL A 236 -0.60 16.00 -22.15
C VAL A 236 -0.35 14.97 -23.26
N PRO A 237 0.58 15.21 -24.20
CA PRO A 237 0.80 14.32 -25.35
C PRO A 237 1.06 12.86 -24.95
N GLU A 238 1.75 12.62 -23.83
CA GLU A 238 2.09 11.28 -23.35
C GLU A 238 0.88 10.44 -22.92
N MET A 239 -0.29 11.05 -22.76
CA MET A 239 -1.54 10.35 -22.47
C MET A 239 -2.21 9.78 -23.72
N PHE A 240 -1.88 10.28 -24.91
CA PHE A 240 -2.48 9.76 -26.13
C PHE A 240 -1.96 8.35 -26.40
N GLU A 241 -2.88 7.43 -26.75
CA GLU A 241 -2.59 6.01 -26.99
C GLU A 241 -1.92 5.29 -25.80
N ALA A 242 -2.08 5.81 -24.58
CA ALA A 242 -1.55 5.22 -23.36
C ALA A 242 -2.57 4.31 -22.67
N ASP A 243 -2.08 3.32 -21.92
CA ASP A 243 -2.91 2.51 -21.04
C ASP A 243 -3.17 3.24 -19.73
N HIS A 244 -4.38 3.74 -19.53
CA HIS A 244 -4.80 4.46 -18.33
C HIS A 244 -5.38 3.53 -17.26
N LYS A 245 -5.19 3.85 -15.98
CA LYS A 245 -5.86 3.21 -14.85
C LYS A 245 -5.97 4.12 -13.63
N VAL A 246 -6.96 3.83 -12.79
CA VAL A 246 -7.04 4.37 -11.43
C VAL A 246 -6.46 3.34 -10.44
N ASN A 247 -5.75 3.79 -9.42
CA ASN A 247 -5.27 2.94 -8.33
C ASN A 247 -5.20 3.73 -7.02
N HIS A 248 -5.12 3.00 -5.90
CA HIS A 248 -4.77 3.54 -4.58
C HIS A 248 -5.76 4.63 -4.16
N LEU A 249 -6.94 4.29 -3.66
CA LEU A 249 -7.85 5.30 -3.10
C LEU A 249 -7.71 5.32 -1.59
N ILE A 250 -7.72 6.52 -1.01
CA ILE A 250 -7.74 6.74 0.44
C ILE A 250 -8.69 7.91 0.75
N TYR A 251 -9.58 7.74 1.71
CA TYR A 251 -10.42 8.80 2.27
C TYR A 251 -9.64 9.66 3.28
N SER A 252 -9.95 10.95 3.36
CA SER A 252 -9.57 11.78 4.50
C SER A 252 -10.20 11.23 5.78
N SER A 253 -9.64 11.54 6.95
CA SER A 253 -10.13 11.03 8.24
C SER A 253 -11.59 11.43 8.52
N ASN A 254 -12.02 12.61 8.07
CA ASN A 254 -13.41 13.03 8.13
C ASN A 254 -14.32 12.42 7.04
N GLY A 255 -13.76 11.73 6.03
CA GLY A 255 -14.53 11.07 4.97
C GLY A 255 -15.19 12.03 3.96
N GLU A 256 -14.90 13.33 4.00
CA GLU A 256 -15.48 14.30 3.08
C GLU A 256 -14.75 14.34 1.74
N ARG A 257 -13.50 13.87 1.69
CA ARG A 257 -12.69 13.81 0.47
C ARG A 257 -11.99 12.48 0.33
N PHE A 258 -11.58 12.18 -0.90
CA PHE A 258 -10.65 11.10 -1.17
C PHE A 258 -9.60 11.54 -2.17
N VAL A 259 -8.46 10.86 -2.12
CA VAL A 259 -7.35 11.03 -3.04
C VAL A 259 -7.07 9.73 -3.77
N PHE A 260 -6.57 9.84 -4.98
CA PHE A 260 -6.29 8.68 -5.81
C PHE A 260 -5.22 8.92 -6.87
N LEU A 261 -4.64 7.83 -7.37
CA LEU A 261 -3.72 7.88 -8.50
C LEU A 261 -4.42 7.59 -9.81
N HIS A 262 -4.23 8.48 -10.77
CA HIS A 262 -4.37 8.15 -12.18
C HIS A 262 -3.00 7.86 -12.75
N ARG A 263 -2.81 6.66 -13.31
CA ARG A 263 -1.56 6.25 -13.94
C ARG A 263 -1.80 5.95 -15.40
N TYR A 264 -0.84 6.33 -16.23
CA TYR A 264 -0.83 5.98 -17.63
C TYR A 264 0.54 5.48 -18.07
N TYR A 265 0.52 4.57 -19.03
CA TYR A 265 1.68 3.83 -19.51
C TYR A 265 1.77 3.95 -21.02
N ASN A 266 2.93 4.33 -21.49
CA ASN A 266 3.23 4.43 -22.91
C ASN A 266 4.68 3.97 -23.16
N PRO A 267 5.19 4.01 -24.41
CA PRO A 267 6.57 3.61 -24.71
C PRO A 267 7.65 4.41 -23.96
N GLN A 268 7.38 5.64 -23.50
CA GLN A 268 8.29 6.46 -22.69
C GLN A 268 8.26 6.11 -21.20
N GLY A 269 7.36 5.20 -20.80
CA GLY A 269 7.29 4.61 -19.47
C GLY A 269 6.01 4.94 -18.71
N ARG A 270 6.12 4.92 -17.38
CA ARG A 270 5.01 5.13 -16.45
C ARG A 270 4.95 6.58 -15.98
N PHE A 271 3.76 7.14 -16.01
CA PHE A 271 3.43 8.44 -15.44
C PHE A 271 2.39 8.28 -14.33
N SER A 272 2.33 9.22 -13.40
CA SER A 272 1.38 9.19 -12.29
C SER A 272 0.93 10.58 -11.93
N ARG A 273 -0.38 10.75 -11.84
CA ARG A 273 -1.07 11.96 -11.42
C ARG A 273 -1.79 11.69 -10.11
N LEU A 274 -1.68 12.64 -9.18
CA LEU A 274 -2.42 12.61 -7.92
C LEU A 274 -3.62 13.53 -8.02
N TYR A 275 -4.80 12.99 -7.77
CA TYR A 275 -6.06 13.74 -7.75
C TYR A 275 -6.66 13.73 -6.35
N ALA A 276 -7.40 14.78 -6.02
CA ALA A 276 -8.34 14.83 -4.91
C ALA A 276 -9.74 15.15 -5.43
N ALA A 277 -10.77 14.61 -4.76
CA ALA A 277 -12.17 14.93 -5.02
C ALA A 277 -12.97 14.86 -3.71
N ASN A 278 -14.14 15.49 -3.69
CA ASN A 278 -15.12 15.28 -2.63
C ASN A 278 -15.66 13.84 -2.68
N ASN A 279 -16.27 13.37 -1.60
CA ASN A 279 -16.81 12.01 -1.50
C ASN A 279 -17.86 11.63 -2.57
N ASP A 280 -18.48 12.60 -3.23
CA ASP A 280 -19.41 12.42 -4.33
C ASP A 280 -18.77 12.51 -5.73
N GLY A 281 -17.45 12.75 -5.79
CA GLY A 281 -16.69 12.93 -7.03
C GLY A 281 -16.64 14.37 -7.53
N SER A 282 -17.33 15.31 -6.89
CA SER A 282 -17.27 16.73 -7.22
C SER A 282 -15.93 17.35 -6.82
N CYS A 283 -15.67 18.58 -7.29
CA CYS A 283 -14.44 19.33 -7.02
C CYS A 283 -13.15 18.56 -7.36
N LEU A 284 -13.17 17.75 -8.42
CA LEU A 284 -12.02 17.00 -8.89
C LEU A 284 -10.84 17.93 -9.22
N LYS A 285 -9.76 17.79 -8.47
CA LYS A 285 -8.57 18.63 -8.56
C LYS A 285 -7.31 17.80 -8.81
N LEU A 286 -6.51 18.24 -9.78
CA LEU A 286 -5.18 17.69 -10.06
C LEU A 286 -4.15 18.32 -9.13
N LEU A 287 -3.58 17.55 -8.21
CA LEU A 287 -2.64 18.03 -7.20
C LEU A 287 -1.19 17.92 -7.65
N LEU A 288 -0.81 16.80 -8.27
CA LEU A 288 0.54 16.58 -8.78
C LEU A 288 0.48 15.99 -10.19
N ASN A 289 1.15 16.63 -11.14
CA ASN A 289 1.20 16.26 -12.56
C ASN A 289 2.60 16.44 -13.17
N ALA A 290 3.62 15.94 -12.47
CA ALA A 290 4.98 15.94 -12.99
C ALA A 290 5.30 14.57 -13.58
N ARG A 291 6.35 13.90 -13.12
CA ARG A 291 6.74 12.58 -13.66
C ARG A 291 6.11 11.43 -12.89
N MET A 292 6.13 11.47 -11.57
CA MET A 292 5.81 10.31 -10.73
C MET A 292 5.29 10.72 -9.37
N VAL A 293 4.26 10.03 -8.91
CA VAL A 293 3.77 10.00 -7.54
C VAL A 293 3.68 8.52 -7.15
N SER A 294 4.34 8.14 -6.08
CA SER A 294 4.49 6.73 -5.70
C SER A 294 3.54 6.36 -4.58
N HIS A 295 3.69 7.01 -3.43
CA HIS A 295 3.01 6.73 -2.17
C HIS A 295 2.60 8.03 -1.49
N TYR A 296 1.50 7.98 -0.75
CA TYR A 296 1.00 9.13 0.00
C TYR A 296 0.08 8.68 1.13
N HIS A 297 -0.10 9.57 2.09
CA HIS A 297 -1.00 9.40 3.22
C HIS A 297 -1.52 10.76 3.67
N TRP A 298 -2.73 10.80 4.25
CA TRP A 298 -3.23 12.01 4.90
C TRP A 298 -2.41 12.31 6.16
N LEU A 299 -1.98 13.56 6.28
CA LEU A 299 -1.43 14.15 7.50
C LEU A 299 -2.56 14.70 8.37
N ASP A 300 -3.52 15.34 7.72
CA ASP A 300 -4.74 15.90 8.28
C ASP A 300 -5.85 15.83 7.21
N ASP A 301 -7.02 16.40 7.46
CA ASP A 301 -8.16 16.32 6.53
C ASP A 301 -7.98 17.10 5.21
N ASP A 302 -6.99 18.00 5.16
CA ASP A 302 -6.73 18.87 4.00
C ASP A 302 -5.35 18.64 3.39
N THR A 303 -4.47 17.92 4.06
CA THR A 303 -3.06 17.85 3.70
C THR A 303 -2.55 16.42 3.61
N LEU A 304 -1.84 16.15 2.52
CA LEU A 304 -1.17 14.88 2.27
C LEU A 304 0.33 14.99 2.52
N VAL A 305 0.94 13.90 2.93
CA VAL A 305 2.35 13.62 2.65
C VAL A 305 2.41 12.74 1.41
N ALA A 306 3.18 13.13 0.41
CA ALA A 306 3.33 12.37 -0.83
C ALA A 306 4.81 12.26 -1.25
N TRP A 307 5.27 11.05 -1.53
CA TRP A 307 6.53 10.87 -2.24
C TRP A 307 6.30 11.06 -3.74
N ALA A 308 7.02 12.01 -4.33
CA ALA A 308 6.86 12.37 -5.73
C ALA A 308 8.18 12.81 -6.38
N ARG A 309 8.18 12.80 -7.72
CA ARG A 309 9.20 13.41 -8.57
C ARG A 309 8.61 14.63 -9.26
N THR A 310 9.00 15.82 -8.81
CA THR A 310 8.64 17.09 -9.47
C THR A 310 9.73 17.50 -10.46
N HIS A 311 9.39 18.41 -11.38
CA HIS A 311 10.35 18.97 -12.33
C HIS A 311 11.39 19.88 -11.64
N GLU A 312 10.97 20.59 -10.61
CA GLU A 312 11.78 21.62 -9.93
C GLU A 312 12.76 21.02 -8.92
N HIS A 313 12.30 20.10 -8.06
CA HIS A 313 13.09 19.60 -6.92
C HIS A 313 13.39 18.10 -6.96
N GLY A 314 12.90 17.39 -7.98
CA GLY A 314 13.15 15.97 -8.18
C GLY A 314 12.44 15.08 -7.14
N ASP A 315 13.11 13.99 -6.77
CA ASP A 315 12.62 12.95 -5.86
C ASP A 315 12.62 13.44 -4.40
N LYS A 316 11.45 13.71 -3.83
CA LYS A 316 11.29 14.17 -2.43
C LYS A 316 9.98 13.65 -1.83
N TYR A 317 9.86 13.78 -0.50
CA TYR A 317 8.56 13.85 0.16
C TYR A 317 8.05 15.29 0.12
N TYR A 318 6.76 15.45 -0.16
CA TYR A 318 6.07 16.72 -0.23
C TYR A 318 4.88 16.73 0.71
N ARG A 319 4.64 17.88 1.35
CA ARG A 319 3.36 18.25 1.91
C ARG A 319 2.51 18.83 0.77
N VAL A 320 1.31 18.29 0.55
CA VAL A 320 0.42 18.70 -0.54
C VAL A 320 -0.96 19.01 0.01
N ASN A 321 -1.38 20.27 -0.05
CA ASN A 321 -2.71 20.67 0.39
C ASN A 321 -3.75 20.36 -0.70
N ALA A 322 -4.72 19.50 -0.39
CA ALA A 322 -5.75 19.04 -1.31
C ALA A 322 -6.80 20.13 -1.62
N THR A 323 -6.94 21.16 -0.78
CA THR A 323 -7.88 22.28 -0.99
C THR A 323 -7.31 23.30 -1.96
N ASN A 324 -6.17 23.92 -1.65
CA ASN A 324 -5.62 25.01 -2.45
C ASN A 324 -4.56 24.54 -3.46
N GLY A 325 -3.97 23.35 -3.29
CA GLY A 325 -2.95 22.81 -4.18
C GLY A 325 -1.52 23.19 -3.81
N ASP A 326 -1.31 23.84 -2.65
CA ASP A 326 0.01 24.25 -2.20
C ASP A 326 0.90 23.04 -1.92
N ILE A 327 2.18 23.16 -2.32
CA ILE A 327 3.17 22.10 -2.20
C ILE A 327 4.40 22.66 -1.48
N SER A 328 4.90 21.92 -0.49
CA SER A 328 6.17 22.20 0.19
C SER A 328 6.94 20.91 0.45
N ILE A 329 8.26 21.00 0.64
CA ILE A 329 9.13 19.83 0.84
C ILE A 329 9.09 19.41 2.32
N ILE A 330 9.12 18.09 2.57
CA ILE A 330 9.28 17.50 3.90
C ILE A 330 10.66 16.84 4.00
N GLY A 331 11.38 17.09 5.10
CA GLY A 331 12.65 16.43 5.41
C GLY A 331 13.75 16.69 4.40
N GLU A 332 13.86 17.94 3.92
CA GLU A 332 14.92 18.34 3.00
C GLU A 332 16.31 18.05 3.60
N ASN A 333 17.22 17.46 2.82
CA ASN A 333 18.52 16.96 3.27
C ASN A 333 18.48 15.86 4.36
N VAL A 334 17.30 15.35 4.72
CA VAL A 334 17.12 14.30 5.74
C VAL A 334 16.57 13.01 5.10
N LEU A 335 15.43 13.10 4.42
CA LEU A 335 14.71 11.94 3.89
C LEU A 335 15.20 11.46 2.53
N GLU A 336 15.89 12.32 1.77
CA GLU A 336 16.32 12.06 0.39
C GLU A 336 17.22 10.83 0.25
N HIS A 337 18.04 10.58 1.27
CA HIS A 337 18.96 9.44 1.29
C HIS A 337 18.25 8.09 1.40
N PHE A 338 17.00 8.06 1.89
CA PHE A 338 16.19 6.84 1.97
C PHE A 338 15.44 6.57 0.66
N GLY A 339 15.02 7.62 -0.05
CA GLY A 339 14.34 7.52 -1.34
C GLY A 339 12.84 7.26 -1.21
N ASP A 340 12.28 6.54 -2.18
CA ASP A 340 10.85 6.18 -2.22
C ASP A 340 10.53 5.08 -1.21
N GLY A 341 9.49 5.32 -0.42
CA GLY A 341 8.98 4.44 0.62
C GLY A 341 7.47 4.57 0.77
N HIS A 342 6.86 3.53 1.32
CA HIS A 342 5.46 3.48 1.68
C HIS A 342 5.28 4.24 2.98
N CYS A 343 4.55 5.36 2.95
CA CYS A 343 4.45 6.26 4.08
C CYS A 343 3.10 6.19 4.79
N SER A 344 3.12 6.30 6.11
CA SER A 344 1.94 6.52 6.95
C SER A 344 2.29 7.53 8.06
N VAL A 345 1.29 8.20 8.61
CA VAL A 345 1.46 9.21 9.65
C VAL A 345 0.89 8.67 10.96
N SER A 346 1.53 8.96 12.09
CA SER A 346 1.01 8.63 13.42
C SER A 346 -0.32 9.35 13.68
N THR A 347 -1.16 8.79 14.56
CA THR A 347 -2.50 9.34 14.81
C THR A 347 -2.49 10.74 15.44
N ASP A 348 -1.38 11.14 16.06
CA ASP A 348 -1.14 12.48 16.60
C ASP A 348 -0.55 13.47 15.57
N GLY A 349 -0.25 13.01 14.35
CA GLY A 349 0.30 13.83 13.27
C GLY A 349 1.80 14.16 13.40
N ARG A 350 2.49 13.70 14.44
CA ARG A 350 3.89 14.08 14.71
C ARG A 350 4.92 13.29 13.90
N PHE A 351 4.69 11.99 13.67
CA PHE A 351 5.67 11.09 13.10
C PHE A 351 5.26 10.58 11.72
N LEU A 352 6.12 10.81 10.73
CA LEU A 352 6.06 10.16 9.43
C LEU A 352 6.81 8.82 9.51
N LEU A 353 6.10 7.72 9.30
CA LEU A 353 6.65 6.38 9.18
C LEU A 353 6.85 6.05 7.71
N THR A 354 8.03 5.53 7.34
CA THR A 354 8.26 5.06 5.98
C THR A 354 9.27 3.92 5.91
N ASP A 355 9.39 3.30 4.75
CA ASP A 355 10.34 2.24 4.46
C ASP A 355 11.25 2.56 3.27
N THR A 356 12.13 1.62 2.91
CA THR A 356 12.89 1.68 1.66
C THR A 356 12.75 0.40 0.89
N TYR A 357 12.90 0.47 -0.42
CA TYR A 357 13.17 -0.71 -1.23
C TYR A 357 14.52 -1.37 -0.84
N PRO A 358 14.70 -2.68 -1.15
CA PRO A 358 15.95 -3.37 -0.86
C PRO A 358 17.15 -2.69 -1.53
N ASP A 359 18.19 -2.40 -0.75
CA ASP A 359 19.43 -1.82 -1.25
C ASP A 359 20.34 -2.86 -1.95
N LYS A 360 21.58 -2.47 -2.26
CA LYS A 360 22.60 -3.35 -2.87
C LYS A 360 22.92 -4.59 -2.02
N ALA A 361 22.74 -4.52 -0.71
CA ALA A 361 22.87 -5.63 0.23
C ALA A 361 21.54 -6.36 0.47
N ARG A 362 20.48 -6.03 -0.29
CA ARG A 362 19.11 -6.54 -0.16
C ARG A 362 18.47 -6.21 1.19
N ASN A 363 18.84 -5.09 1.79
CA ASN A 363 18.24 -4.64 3.04
C ASN A 363 17.20 -3.55 2.80
N GLN A 364 16.03 -3.71 3.40
CA GLN A 364 15.00 -2.68 3.55
C GLN A 364 15.19 -2.00 4.90
N ARG A 365 14.94 -0.69 4.95
CA ARG A 365 15.07 0.11 6.17
C ARG A 365 13.68 0.60 6.58
N LEU A 366 13.39 0.57 7.88
CA LEU A 366 12.22 1.17 8.50
C LEU A 366 12.65 2.47 9.18
N VAL A 367 12.00 3.58 8.87
CA VAL A 367 12.41 4.92 9.29
C VAL A 367 11.21 5.65 9.86
N ILE A 368 11.41 6.30 11.01
CA ILE A 368 10.49 7.31 11.54
C ILE A 368 11.13 8.67 11.33
N TYR A 369 10.36 9.65 10.90
CA TYR A 369 10.77 11.02 10.79
C TYR A 369 9.86 11.89 11.65
N ASP A 370 10.47 12.59 12.61
CA ASP A 370 9.80 13.55 13.47
C ASP A 370 9.58 14.85 12.68
N LEU A 371 8.31 15.15 12.38
CA LEU A 371 7.90 16.32 11.59
C LEU A 371 8.18 17.63 12.34
N GLU A 372 8.16 17.61 13.67
CA GLU A 372 8.39 18.80 14.50
C GLU A 372 9.89 19.09 14.64
N LYS A 373 10.69 18.04 14.86
CA LYS A 373 12.15 18.17 15.10
C LYS A 373 12.99 18.13 13.83
N ASN A 374 12.38 17.89 12.66
CA ASN A 374 13.06 17.68 11.38
C ASN A 374 14.19 16.64 11.48
N LYS A 375 13.87 15.48 12.06
CA LYS A 375 14.88 14.45 12.37
C LYS A 375 14.39 13.05 12.02
N SER A 376 15.20 12.31 11.27
CA SER A 376 14.95 10.90 10.98
C SER A 376 15.62 9.97 12.00
N HIS A 377 14.95 8.87 12.29
CA HIS A 377 15.40 7.78 13.13
C HIS A 377 15.26 6.46 12.37
N LEU A 378 16.38 5.76 12.14
CA LEU A 378 16.36 4.42 11.56
C LEU A 378 15.87 3.42 12.62
N VAL A 379 14.62 2.96 12.53
CA VAL A 379 14.00 2.05 13.50
C VAL A 379 14.49 0.60 13.32
N GLY A 380 14.59 0.16 12.07
CA GLY A 380 14.91 -1.23 11.76
C GLY A 380 15.56 -1.40 10.39
N THR A 381 16.27 -2.50 10.22
CA THR A 381 16.83 -2.94 8.94
C THR A 381 16.54 -4.41 8.78
N PHE A 382 15.91 -4.81 7.67
CA PHE A 382 15.44 -6.17 7.44
C PHE A 382 15.98 -6.69 6.11
N PHE A 383 16.54 -7.90 6.13
CA PHE A 383 17.05 -8.57 4.94
C PHE A 383 15.89 -9.13 4.10
N THR A 384 15.99 -8.98 2.78
CA THR A 384 15.02 -9.52 1.81
C THR A 384 15.69 -10.61 0.95
N PRO A 385 15.39 -11.90 1.17
CA PRO A 385 15.96 -12.98 0.37
C PRO A 385 15.60 -12.87 -1.12
N TRP A 386 16.41 -13.48 -1.99
CA TRP A 386 16.31 -13.32 -3.47
C TRP A 386 15.05 -13.89 -4.10
N ASN A 387 14.41 -14.87 -3.45
CA ASN A 387 13.14 -15.43 -3.90
C ASN A 387 11.97 -14.43 -3.82
N TYR A 388 12.13 -13.29 -3.14
CA TYR A 388 11.12 -12.23 -3.06
C TYR A 388 11.53 -11.03 -3.93
N TYR A 389 11.08 -11.02 -5.19
CA TYR A 389 11.43 -9.99 -6.17
C TYR A 389 10.29 -9.80 -7.19
N GLU A 390 10.16 -8.58 -7.73
CA GLU A 390 9.09 -8.23 -8.69
C GLU A 390 7.67 -8.54 -8.21
N TYR A 391 6.99 -9.54 -8.78
CA TYR A 391 5.57 -9.82 -8.54
C TYR A 391 5.30 -10.39 -7.14
N ASN A 392 6.24 -11.16 -6.59
CA ASN A 392 6.14 -11.77 -5.26
C ASN A 392 6.99 -11.04 -4.21
N ARG A 393 7.44 -9.80 -4.50
CA ARG A 393 8.19 -9.01 -3.54
C ARG A 393 7.41 -8.77 -2.24
N CYS A 394 8.14 -8.58 -1.16
CA CYS A 394 7.63 -8.19 0.14
C CYS A 394 8.17 -6.79 0.45
N ASP A 395 7.33 -5.79 0.26
CA ASP A 395 7.61 -4.44 0.74
C ASP A 395 7.22 -4.39 2.23
N LEU A 396 7.88 -3.57 3.05
CA LEU A 396 7.62 -3.62 4.51
C LEU A 396 6.20 -3.16 4.83
N HIS A 397 5.68 -2.21 4.03
CA HIS A 397 4.36 -1.61 4.19
C HIS A 397 4.07 -1.23 5.66
N PRO A 398 4.86 -0.32 6.25
CA PRO A 398 4.78 -0.08 7.67
C PRO A 398 3.49 0.67 8.06
N ARG A 399 2.83 0.20 9.11
CA ARG A 399 1.51 0.65 9.58
C ARG A 399 1.52 0.95 11.07
N TRP A 400 1.07 2.13 11.46
CA TRP A 400 0.84 2.48 12.86
C TRP A 400 -0.34 1.72 13.45
N SER A 401 -0.26 1.37 14.73
CA SER A 401 -1.45 1.09 15.54
C SER A 401 -2.15 2.40 15.91
N GLN A 402 -3.44 2.30 16.21
CA GLN A 402 -4.30 3.44 16.55
C GLN A 402 -3.77 4.22 17.77
N ASP A 403 -3.14 3.52 18.71
CA ASP A 403 -2.54 4.08 19.93
C ASP A 403 -1.07 4.52 19.77
N ASN A 404 -0.51 4.46 18.56
CA ASN A 404 0.90 4.72 18.21
C ASN A 404 1.95 3.89 18.98
N ASN A 405 1.54 2.92 19.79
CA ASN A 405 2.46 2.11 20.59
C ASN A 405 3.11 0.97 19.78
N PHE A 406 2.55 0.65 18.61
CA PHE A 406 3.01 -0.45 17.78
C PHE A 406 3.13 -0.05 16.31
N ILE A 407 4.01 -0.74 15.59
CA ILE A 407 4.11 -0.70 14.14
C ILE A 407 4.01 -2.13 13.60
N SER A 408 3.17 -2.35 12.59
CA SER A 408 3.12 -3.61 11.83
C SER A 408 3.93 -3.48 10.55
N ILE A 409 4.69 -4.52 10.21
CA ILE A 409 5.39 -4.68 8.93
C ILE A 409 5.19 -6.10 8.39
N ASP A 410 5.27 -6.25 7.07
CA ASP A 410 5.41 -7.57 6.44
C ASP A 410 6.88 -7.76 6.01
N SER A 411 7.50 -8.87 6.41
CA SER A 411 8.93 -9.09 6.15
C SER A 411 9.25 -10.54 5.84
N THR A 412 10.36 -10.75 5.14
CA THR A 412 10.84 -12.07 4.70
C THR A 412 12.20 -12.43 5.29
N HIS A 413 12.67 -11.67 6.28
CA HIS A 413 14.00 -11.84 6.89
C HIS A 413 14.20 -13.20 7.58
N SER A 414 13.11 -13.85 8.00
CA SER A 414 13.11 -15.20 8.56
C SER A 414 13.16 -16.32 7.50
N GLY A 415 13.22 -15.96 6.21
CA GLY A 415 13.22 -16.88 5.08
C GLY A 415 11.84 -17.20 4.51
N LYS A 416 10.76 -16.81 5.21
CA LYS A 416 9.37 -16.86 4.75
C LYS A 416 8.71 -15.50 4.95
N ARG A 417 7.67 -15.19 4.16
CA ARG A 417 6.86 -13.99 4.39
C ARG A 417 6.05 -14.15 5.68
N GLN A 418 6.24 -13.24 6.62
CA GLN A 418 5.56 -13.19 7.90
C GLN A 418 5.16 -11.75 8.24
N SER A 419 4.12 -11.59 9.04
CA SER A 419 3.72 -10.30 9.59
C SER A 419 4.28 -10.14 11.00
N TYR A 420 4.89 -8.99 11.24
CA TYR A 420 5.56 -8.66 12.49
C TYR A 420 4.98 -7.40 13.12
N VAL A 421 5.12 -7.31 14.44
CA VAL A 421 4.72 -6.18 15.27
C VAL A 421 5.95 -5.68 16.03
N LEU A 422 6.21 -4.39 15.93
CA LEU A 422 7.25 -3.69 16.66
C LEU A 422 6.62 -2.91 17.80
N SER A 423 7.10 -3.10 19.04
CA SER A 423 6.74 -2.25 20.17
C SER A 423 7.57 -0.97 20.14
N MET A 424 6.90 0.17 20.09
CA MET A 424 7.50 1.48 19.84
C MET A 424 7.53 2.39 21.07
N LYS A 425 6.72 2.12 22.09
CA LYS A 425 6.53 3.02 23.25
C LYS A 425 7.85 3.49 23.89
N GLU A 426 8.69 2.56 24.33
CA GLU A 426 9.97 2.89 25.00
C GLU A 426 10.88 3.75 24.10
N PHE A 427 10.89 3.47 22.80
CA PHE A 427 11.66 4.23 21.83
C PHE A 427 11.09 5.63 21.60
N LEU A 428 9.78 5.77 21.42
CA LEU A 428 9.12 7.06 21.21
C LEU A 428 9.26 7.95 22.44
N ASP A 429 9.11 7.41 23.65
CA ASP A 429 9.34 8.14 24.90
C ASP A 429 10.77 8.69 24.98
N SER A 430 11.76 7.96 24.46
CA SER A 430 13.18 8.38 24.47
C SER A 430 13.53 9.50 23.49
N ILE A 431 12.71 9.70 22.46
CA ILE A 431 12.90 10.76 21.45
C ILE A 431 11.84 11.88 21.60
N GLY A 432 10.93 11.72 22.57
CA GLY A 432 9.84 12.61 22.97
C GLY A 432 10.26 14.06 23.05
#